data_AF-W1XZW3-F1
#
_entry.id   AF-W1XZW3-F1
#
_cell.length_a   1.000
_cell.length_b   1.000
_cell.length_c   1.000
_cell.angle_alpha   90.00
_cell.angle_beta   90.00
_cell.angle_gamma   90.00
#
_symmetry.space_group_name_H-M   'P 1'
#
loop_
_entity.id
_entity.type
_entity.pdbx_description
1 polymer ?
#
loop_
_entity_poly.entity_id
_entity_poly.type
_entity_poly.pdbx_seq_one_letter_code
_entity_poly.pdbx_strand_id
1 'polypeptide(L)'
;YSNPDFIGVQLGGAVKNVIAIGAGMSDGIGFGANARTALITRGLAEMSRLGAALGADPATFMGMAGLGDLVLTCTDNQSRNRRFGMMLGQGMDVQSAQE
;
A
#
# COMPACT_ATOMS: atom_id res chain seq x y z
N TYR A 1 -0.31 -20.93 -6.27
CA TYR A 1 -1.34 -20.49 -5.31
C TYR A 1 -2.60 -20.17 -6.11
N SER A 2 -3.66 -20.95 -5.94
CA SER A 2 -4.98 -20.62 -6.49
C SER A 2 -5.79 -19.99 -5.37
N ASN A 3 -6.26 -18.75 -5.55
CA ASN A 3 -7.19 -18.12 -4.61
C ASN A 3 -8.53 -17.92 -5.33
N PRO A 4 -9.63 -18.54 -4.86
CA PRO A 4 -10.95 -18.35 -5.45
C PRO A 4 -11.51 -16.93 -5.22
N ASP A 5 -10.96 -16.18 -4.26
CA ASP A 5 -11.37 -14.81 -3.97
C ASP A 5 -10.72 -13.79 -4.92
N PHE A 6 -11.28 -13.70 -6.13
CA PHE A 6 -10.83 -12.73 -7.13
C PHE A 6 -11.00 -11.28 -6.68
N ILE A 7 -12.07 -10.98 -5.93
CA ILE A 7 -12.36 -9.61 -5.46
C ILE A 7 -11.27 -9.18 -4.48
N GLY A 8 -10.93 -10.02 -3.51
CA GLY A 8 -9.87 -9.73 -2.53
C GLY A 8 -8.50 -9.58 -3.18
N VAL A 9 -8.16 -10.42 -4.15
CA VAL A 9 -6.89 -10.32 -4.89
C VAL A 9 -6.80 -9.01 -5.70
N GLN A 10 -7.87 -8.63 -6.40
CA GLN A 10 -7.91 -7.39 -7.18
C GLN A 10 -7.83 -6.15 -6.27
N LEU A 11 -8.60 -6.14 -5.18
CA LEU A 11 -8.55 -5.06 -4.19
C LEU A 11 -7.17 -4.95 -3.54
N GLY A 12 -6.58 -6.07 -3.14
CA GLY A 12 -5.23 -6.10 -2.57
C GLY A 12 -4.20 -5.47 -3.49
N GLY A 13 -4.21 -5.87 -4.77
CA GLY A 13 -3.30 -5.35 -5.79
C GLY A 13 -3.49 -3.86 -6.11
N ALA A 14 -4.72 -3.33 -6.00
CA ALA A 14 -5.02 -1.93 -6.27
C ALA A 14 -4.75 -1.04 -5.05
N VAL A 15 -5.34 -1.38 -3.90
CA VAL A 15 -5.33 -0.56 -2.68
C VAL A 15 -3.93 -0.45 -2.08
N LYS A 16 -3.08 -1.48 -2.22
CA LYS A 16 -1.69 -1.42 -1.75
C LYS A 16 -0.91 -0.24 -2.32
N ASN A 17 -1.20 0.16 -3.56
CA ASN A 17 -0.46 1.20 -4.25
C ASN A 17 -0.73 2.56 -3.61
N VAL A 18 -1.98 2.82 -3.22
CA VAL A 18 -2.37 4.04 -2.52
C VAL A 18 -1.69 4.11 -1.14
N ILE A 19 -1.68 3.01 -0.40
CA ILE A 19 -0.99 2.94 0.90
C ILE A 19 0.52 3.15 0.73
N ALA A 20 1.12 2.61 -0.32
CA ALA A 20 2.53 2.79 -0.62
C ALA A 20 2.90 4.24 -0.94
N ILE A 21 2.02 5.00 -1.60
CA ILE A 21 2.20 6.45 -1.79
C ILE A 21 2.23 7.15 -0.43
N GLY A 22 1.25 6.88 0.44
CA GLY A 22 1.21 7.47 1.79
C GLY A 22 2.44 7.11 2.63
N ALA A 23 2.89 5.86 2.57
CA ALA A 23 4.13 5.40 3.20
C ALA A 23 5.36 6.12 2.65
N GLY A 24 5.42 6.32 1.33
CA GLY A 24 6.45 7.12 0.66
C GLY A 24 6.46 8.56 1.14
N MET A 25 5.30 9.21 1.21
CA MET A 25 5.15 10.59 1.71
C MET A 25 5.64 10.73 3.16
N SER A 26 5.23 9.80 4.02
CA SER A 26 5.68 9.75 5.42
C SER A 26 7.20 9.65 5.53
N ASP A 27 7.84 8.87 4.65
CA ASP A 27 9.30 8.76 4.60
C ASP A 27 9.96 10.00 3.99
N GLY A 28 9.35 10.63 2.98
CA GLY A 28 9.82 11.89 2.39
C GLY A 28 9.84 13.06 3.38
N ILE A 29 8.89 13.09 4.31
CA ILE A 29 8.80 14.07 5.40
C ILE A 29 9.74 13.72 6.58
N GLY A 30 10.28 12.49 6.62
CA GLY A 30 11.26 12.08 7.63
C GLY A 30 10.70 11.45 8.91
N PHE A 31 9.45 10.96 8.91
CA PHE A 31 8.85 10.30 10.10
C PHE A 31 9.41 8.90 10.40
N GLY A 32 10.11 8.29 9.45
CA GLY A 32 10.84 7.05 9.64
C GLY A 32 9.97 5.78 9.77
N ALA A 33 10.62 4.70 10.19
CA ALA A 33 10.07 3.34 10.09
C ALA A 33 8.80 3.11 10.90
N ASN A 34 8.65 3.74 12.07
CA ASN A 34 7.48 3.53 12.93
C ASN A 34 6.20 4.10 12.30
N ALA A 35 6.27 5.30 11.71
CA ALA A 35 5.14 5.90 11.02
C ALA A 35 4.75 5.10 9.78
N ARG A 36 5.75 4.62 9.01
CA ARG A 36 5.52 3.71 7.88
C ARG A 36 4.81 2.43 8.31
N THR A 37 5.28 1.76 9.37
CA THR A 37 4.63 0.54 9.88
C THR A 37 3.20 0.83 10.35
N ALA A 38 2.96 1.97 11.00
CA ALA A 38 1.61 2.38 11.40
C ALA A 38 0.69 2.53 10.18
N LEU A 39 1.15 3.16 9.10
CA LEU A 39 0.41 3.30 7.84
C LEU A 39 0.10 1.96 7.18
N ILE A 40 1.07 1.03 7.15
CA ILE A 40 0.86 -0.33 6.60
C ILE A 40 -0.22 -1.06 7.40
N THR A 41 -0.13 -1.09 8.73
CA THR A 41 -1.09 -1.80 9.59
C THR A 41 -2.49 -1.20 9.49
N ARG A 42 -2.59 0.14 9.49
CA ARG A 42 -3.86 0.86 9.32
C ARG A 42 -4.46 0.64 7.93
N GLY A 43 -3.64 0.73 6.89
CA GLY A 43 -4.03 0.52 5.51
C GLY A 43 -4.51 -0.91 5.25
N LEU A 44 -3.84 -1.92 5.84
CA LEU A 44 -4.30 -3.31 5.77
C LEU A 44 -5.69 -3.47 6.42
N ALA A 45 -5.91 -2.88 7.60
CA ALA A 45 -7.22 -2.92 8.25
C ALA A 45 -8.32 -2.24 7.43
N GLU A 46 -8.00 -1.13 6.74
CA GLU A 46 -8.91 -0.45 5.82
C GLU A 46 -9.21 -1.27 4.58
N MET A 47 -8.18 -1.87 3.99
CA MET A 47 -8.29 -2.78 2.85
C MET A 47 -9.17 -3.98 3.16
N SER A 48 -8.98 -4.62 4.32
CA SER A 48 -9.81 -5.77 4.74
C SER A 48 -11.27 -5.36 5.00
N ARG A 49 -11.53 -4.19 5.60
CA ARG A 49 -12.92 -3.71 5.79
C ARG A 49 -13.61 -3.38 4.47
N LEU A 50 -12.88 -2.74 3.53
CA LEU A 50 -13.40 -2.45 2.19
C LEU A 50 -13.67 -3.75 1.42
N GLY A 51 -12.75 -4.70 1.48
CA GLY A 51 -12.91 -6.03 0.89
C GLY A 51 -14.16 -6.75 1.41
N ALA A 52 -14.31 -6.81 2.73
CA ALA A 52 -15.49 -7.42 3.35
C ALA A 52 -16.80 -6.78 2.88
N ALA A 53 -16.83 -5.44 2.79
CA ALA A 53 -18.01 -4.71 2.31
C ALA A 53 -18.33 -4.97 0.82
N LEU A 54 -17.32 -5.35 0.03
CA LEU A 54 -17.45 -5.69 -1.39
C LEU A 54 -17.60 -7.21 -1.65
N GLY A 55 -17.70 -8.02 -0.58
CA GLY A 55 -17.90 -9.47 -0.68
C GLY A 55 -16.62 -10.29 -0.84
N ALA A 56 -15.44 -9.70 -0.62
CA ALA A 56 -14.18 -10.43 -0.55
C ALA A 56 -14.02 -11.17 0.79
N ASP A 57 -13.18 -12.20 0.81
CA ASP A 57 -12.78 -12.89 2.03
C ASP A 57 -11.68 -12.09 2.75
N PRO A 58 -11.89 -11.61 3.99
CA PRO A 58 -10.87 -10.92 4.75
C PRO A 58 -9.55 -11.70 4.92
N ALA A 59 -9.59 -13.03 4.89
CA ALA A 59 -8.41 -13.87 4.99
C ALA A 59 -7.46 -13.72 3.79
N THR A 60 -7.98 -13.37 2.60
CA THR A 60 -7.18 -13.10 1.40
C THR A 60 -6.16 -12.00 1.63
N PHE A 61 -6.53 -10.96 2.38
CA PHE A 61 -5.65 -9.83 2.65
C PHE A 61 -4.50 -10.17 3.61
N MET A 62 -4.62 -11.25 4.39
CA MET A 62 -3.52 -11.73 5.24
C MET A 62 -2.49 -12.57 4.46
N GLY A 63 -2.81 -12.97 3.22
CA GLY A 63 -1.93 -13.72 2.36
C GLY A 63 -0.95 -12.87 1.53
N MET A 64 -0.28 -13.52 0.58
CA MET A 64 0.70 -12.86 -0.31
C MET A 64 0.11 -11.73 -1.15
N ALA A 65 -1.16 -11.85 -1.58
CA ALA A 65 -1.82 -10.85 -2.42
C ALA A 65 -2.21 -9.56 -1.67
N GLY A 66 -2.25 -9.59 -0.33
CA GLY A 66 -2.55 -8.44 0.52
C GLY A 66 -1.33 -8.00 1.31
N LEU A 67 -1.13 -8.56 2.50
CA LEU A 67 -0.07 -8.19 3.43
C LEU A 67 1.33 -8.34 2.82
N GLY A 68 1.60 -9.46 2.15
CA GLY A 68 2.93 -9.72 1.58
C GLY A 68 3.32 -8.67 0.54
N ASP A 69 2.46 -8.46 -0.44
CA ASP A 69 2.68 -7.48 -1.50
C ASP A 69 2.61 -6.03 -0.99
N LEU A 70 1.73 -5.74 -0.04
CA LEU A 70 1.65 -4.43 0.63
C LEU A 70 2.96 -4.08 1.34
N VAL A 71 3.50 -4.98 2.16
CA VAL A 71 4.76 -4.76 2.87
C VAL A 71 5.88 -4.54 1.87
N LEU A 72 6.04 -5.43 0.88
CA LEU A 72 7.05 -5.30 -0.16
C LEU A 72 6.95 -3.95 -0.87
N THR A 73 5.76 -3.59 -1.35
CA THR A 73 5.53 -2.34 -2.08
C THR A 73 5.78 -1.09 -1.22
N CYS A 74 5.52 -1.17 0.09
CA CYS A 74 5.73 -0.06 1.02
C CYS A 74 7.16 0.03 1.54
N THR A 75 7.99 -1.01 1.48
CA THR A 75 9.38 -0.98 1.99
C THR A 75 10.44 -1.00 0.90
N ASP A 76 10.10 -1.46 -0.30
CA ASP A 76 11.05 -1.59 -1.41
C ASP A 76 11.24 -0.28 -2.18
N ASN A 77 12.50 0.09 -2.42
CA ASN A 77 12.83 1.36 -3.09
C ASN A 77 12.59 1.32 -4.61
N GLN A 78 12.36 0.16 -5.23
CA GLN A 78 12.00 0.05 -6.64
C GLN A 78 10.50 0.27 -6.87
N SER A 79 9.70 0.28 -5.80
CA SER A 79 8.27 0.62 -5.85
C SER A 79 8.05 2.03 -6.40
N ARG A 80 7.50 2.12 -7.61
CA ARG A 80 7.13 3.40 -8.25
C ARG A 80 6.20 4.25 -7.37
N ASN A 81 5.22 3.62 -6.71
CA ASN A 81 4.27 4.29 -5.84
C ASN A 81 4.93 4.87 -4.59
N ARG A 82 5.85 4.12 -3.96
CA ARG A 82 6.61 4.61 -2.80
C ARG A 82 7.52 5.77 -3.19
N ARG A 83 8.22 5.68 -4.33
CA ARG A 83 9.08 6.77 -4.83
C ARG A 83 8.29 8.03 -5.16
N PHE A 84 7.17 7.87 -5.86
CA PHE A 84 6.24 8.97 -6.12
C PHE A 84 5.81 9.65 -4.82
N GLY A 85 5.36 8.86 -3.83
CA GLY A 85 5.01 9.39 -2.51
C GLY A 85 6.18 10.11 -1.83
N MET A 86 7.39 9.57 -1.89
CA MET A 86 8.58 10.17 -1.29
C MET A 86 8.92 11.53 -1.91
N MET A 87 8.85 11.65 -3.24
CA MET A 87 9.05 12.91 -3.96
C MET A 87 8.01 13.96 -3.55
N LEU A 88 6.74 13.57 -3.43
CA LEU A 88 5.69 14.46 -2.91
C LEU A 88 5.98 14.89 -1.47
N GLY A 89 6.43 13.98 -0.61
CA GLY A 89 6.80 14.28 0.77
C GLY A 89 8.00 15.24 0.89
N GLN A 90 8.86 15.27 -0.13
CA GLN A 90 9.99 16.19 -0.25
C GLN A 90 9.62 17.55 -0.87
N GLY A 91 8.35 17.75 -1.24
CA GLY A 91 7.84 19.01 -1.78
C GLY A 91 7.89 19.14 -3.31
N MET A 92 8.17 18.05 -4.03
CA MET A 92 8.02 18.04 -5.49
C MET A 92 6.54 18.12 -5.88
N ASP A 93 6.25 18.77 -7.00
CA ASP A 93 4.91 18.74 -7.57
C ASP A 93 4.57 17.36 -8.17
N VAL A 94 3.28 17.17 -8.46
CA VAL A 94 2.75 15.89 -8.96
C VAL A 94 3.32 15.52 -10.31
N GLN A 95 3.59 16.48 -11.21
CA GLN A 95 4.09 16.17 -12.55
C GLN A 95 5.53 15.70 -12.48
N SER A 96 6.38 16.44 -11.76
CA SER A 96 7.79 16.11 -11.55
C SER A 96 7.97 14.78 -10.83
N ALA A 97 7.05 14.42 -9.92
CA ALA A 97 7.13 13.16 -9.19
C ALA A 97 6.66 11.94 -10.03
N GLN A 98 5.85 12.17 -11.08
CA GLN A 98 5.31 11.11 -11.96
C GLN A 98 6.29 10.66 -13.04
N GLU A 99 7.28 11.50 -13.37
CA GLU A 99 8.37 11.19 -14.31
C GLU A 99 9.39 10.18 -13.73
#